data_AF-A0A3B9PYA7-F1
#
_entry.id   AF-A0A3B9PYA7-F1
#
_cell.length_a   1.000
_cell.length_b   1.000
_cell.length_c   1.000
_cell.angle_alpha   90.00
_cell.angle_beta   90.00
_cell.angle_gamma   90.00
#
_symmetry.space_group_name_H-M   'P 1'
#
loop_
_entity.id
_entity.type
_entity.pdbx_description
1 polymer ?
#
loop_
_entity_poly.entity_id
_entity_poly.type
_entity_poly.pdbx_seq_one_letter_code
_entity_poly.pdbx_strand_id
1 'polypeptide(L)'
;MNFNKVCAVYFSATGTTKKIVESIAETIAGKLGVKYDTCDFTLPNAREKALRFHESDIIVFGTPVYAGRVPNVLLKYLNSIEGNDAIAVPVVLYGNRDYDDALIELRDILEKGGLHTVAAAAFIGEHSFSYVLAKDRPDEEDMQKAKEFAAKVAEKIKDTSDMVALQPVEVNGIPYPYRGYYQPKDRNGNPIDIRKAKPLTSDNS
;
A
#
# COMPACT_ATOMS: atom_id res chain seq x y z
N MET A 1 15.35 6.61 -19.11
CA MET A 1 15.69 5.46 -18.24
C MET A 1 15.31 4.15 -18.93
N ASN A 2 16.04 3.07 -18.68
CA ASN A 2 15.66 1.73 -19.13
C ASN A 2 15.16 0.91 -17.94
N PHE A 3 13.88 0.52 -17.97
CA PHE A 3 13.29 -0.32 -16.93
C PHE A 3 13.42 -1.81 -17.28
N ASN A 4 13.69 -2.63 -16.27
CA ASN A 4 13.90 -4.08 -16.45
C ASN A 4 12.67 -4.90 -16.05
N LYS A 5 11.95 -4.45 -15.01
CA LYS A 5 10.78 -5.14 -14.48
C LYS A 5 9.82 -4.20 -13.78
N VAL A 6 8.56 -4.62 -13.71
CA VAL A 6 7.56 -4.12 -12.78
C VAL A 6 7.32 -5.17 -11.71
N CYS A 7 7.36 -4.78 -10.44
CA CYS A 7 7.10 -5.67 -9.31
C CYS A 7 5.83 -5.25 -8.57
N ALA A 8 4.89 -6.17 -8.43
CA ALA A 8 3.76 -6.06 -7.52
C ALA A 8 4.22 -6.43 -6.10
N VAL A 9 4.33 -5.45 -5.20
CA VAL A 9 4.79 -5.64 -3.83
C VAL A 9 3.63 -5.36 -2.89
N TYR A 10 3.21 -6.32 -2.06
CA TYR A 10 1.98 -6.13 -1.27
C TYR A 10 1.94 -6.86 0.07
N PHE A 11 1.17 -6.27 0.98
CA PHE A 11 0.57 -6.95 2.13
C PHE A 11 -0.93 -7.07 1.88
N SER A 12 -1.50 -8.27 1.98
CA SER A 12 -2.88 -8.52 1.56
C SER A 12 -3.56 -9.61 2.40
N ALA A 13 -4.14 -9.23 3.53
CA ALA A 13 -4.79 -10.17 4.45
C ALA A 13 -5.98 -10.94 3.85
N THR A 14 -6.78 -10.28 2.99
CA THR A 14 -8.00 -10.85 2.38
C THR A 14 -7.88 -11.05 0.87
N GLY A 15 -6.67 -10.88 0.30
CA GLY A 15 -6.43 -11.04 -1.14
C GLY A 15 -6.85 -9.86 -2.04
N THR A 16 -7.63 -8.90 -1.54
CA THR A 16 -8.11 -7.76 -2.34
C THR A 16 -6.96 -6.83 -2.76
N THR A 17 -6.04 -6.51 -1.84
CA THR A 17 -4.87 -5.68 -2.15
C THR A 17 -4.00 -6.34 -3.21
N LYS A 18 -3.73 -7.63 -3.05
CA LYS A 18 -3.02 -8.44 -4.04
C LYS A 18 -3.65 -8.28 -5.43
N LYS A 19 -4.97 -8.50 -5.54
CA LYS A 19 -5.69 -8.47 -6.82
C LYS A 19 -5.53 -7.14 -7.57
N ILE A 20 -5.66 -6.00 -6.90
CA ILE A 20 -5.47 -4.68 -7.51
C ILE A 20 -4.01 -4.45 -7.90
N VAL A 21 -3.07 -4.71 -6.97
CA VAL A 21 -1.65 -4.42 -7.17
C VAL A 21 -1.06 -5.25 -8.31
N GLU A 22 -1.38 -6.55 -8.35
CA GLU A 22 -0.98 -7.45 -9.43
C GLU A 22 -1.56 -6.98 -10.77
N SER A 23 -2.84 -6.62 -10.83
CA SER A 23 -3.46 -6.14 -12.06
C SER A 23 -2.84 -4.84 -12.58
N ILE A 24 -2.50 -3.90 -11.70
CA ILE A 24 -1.82 -2.66 -12.09
C ILE A 24 -0.42 -2.98 -12.61
N ALA A 25 0.36 -3.75 -11.85
CA ALA A 25 1.75 -4.08 -12.19
C ALA A 25 1.85 -4.86 -13.50
N GLU A 26 1.02 -5.88 -13.70
CA GLU A 26 0.96 -6.67 -14.92
C GLU A 26 0.59 -5.80 -16.14
N THR A 27 -0.38 -4.90 -15.98
CA THR A 27 -0.79 -3.98 -17.05
C THR A 27 0.33 -3.00 -17.43
N ILE A 28 1.04 -2.44 -16.44
CA ILE A 28 2.20 -1.58 -16.70
C ILE A 28 3.29 -2.38 -17.41
N ALA A 29 3.62 -3.58 -16.92
CA ALA A 29 4.66 -4.43 -17.49
C ALA A 29 4.38 -4.74 -18.97
N GLY A 30 3.14 -5.14 -19.29
CA GLY A 30 2.71 -5.41 -20.66
C GLY A 30 2.79 -4.20 -21.57
N LYS A 31 2.43 -3.00 -21.07
CA LYS A 31 2.52 -1.76 -21.85
C LYS A 31 3.95 -1.26 -22.08
N LEU A 32 4.85 -1.55 -21.16
CA LEU A 32 6.26 -1.20 -21.26
C LEU A 32 7.10 -2.28 -21.95
N GLY A 33 6.58 -3.51 -22.08
CA GLY A 33 7.31 -4.65 -22.65
C GLY A 33 8.43 -5.16 -21.75
N VAL A 34 8.25 -5.07 -20.43
CA VAL A 34 9.26 -5.46 -19.42
C VAL A 34 8.76 -6.65 -18.59
N LYS A 35 9.64 -7.24 -17.75
CA LYS A 35 9.26 -8.39 -16.91
C LYS A 35 8.23 -7.99 -15.85
N TYR A 36 7.39 -8.93 -15.47
CA TYR A 36 6.45 -8.80 -14.35
C TYR A 36 6.86 -9.77 -13.23
N ASP A 37 7.01 -9.25 -12.01
CA ASP A 37 7.34 -10.01 -10.81
C ASP A 37 6.35 -9.69 -9.66
N THR A 38 6.32 -10.55 -8.65
CA THR A 38 5.50 -10.36 -7.43
C THR A 38 6.34 -10.52 -6.17
N CYS A 39 5.95 -9.81 -5.11
CA CYS A 39 6.52 -9.93 -3.78
C CYS A 39 5.41 -9.79 -2.73
N ASP A 40 5.01 -10.93 -2.15
CA ASP A 40 4.03 -10.98 -1.07
C ASP A 40 4.77 -10.97 0.29
N PHE A 41 4.58 -9.91 1.08
CA PHE A 41 5.14 -9.78 2.43
C PHE A 41 4.07 -9.89 3.54
N THR A 42 2.94 -10.54 3.23
CA THR A 42 1.81 -10.75 4.15
C THR A 42 2.21 -11.61 5.35
N LEU A 43 2.98 -12.67 5.13
CA LEU A 43 3.43 -13.57 6.19
C LEU A 43 4.70 -13.06 6.89
N PRO A 44 4.87 -13.30 8.22
CA PRO A 44 6.01 -12.83 8.98
C PRO A 44 7.39 -13.22 8.41
N ASN A 45 7.54 -14.45 7.90
CA ASN A 45 8.84 -14.94 7.38
C ASN A 45 9.32 -14.13 6.16
N ALA A 46 8.39 -13.60 5.35
CA ALA A 46 8.74 -12.73 4.22
C ALA A 46 9.25 -11.35 4.67
N ARG A 47 9.11 -11.02 5.96
CA ARG A 47 9.55 -9.76 6.56
C ARG A 47 10.86 -9.86 7.35
N GLU A 48 11.57 -10.98 7.25
CA GLU A 48 12.86 -11.18 7.90
C GLU A 48 13.99 -10.36 7.27
N LYS A 49 13.89 -10.09 5.96
CA LYS A 49 14.85 -9.30 5.20
C LYS A 49 14.19 -8.05 4.64
N ALA A 50 14.93 -6.94 4.66
CA ALA A 50 14.54 -5.71 4.01
C ALA A 50 14.28 -5.93 2.51
N LEU A 51 13.27 -5.24 1.98
CA LEU A 51 13.08 -5.14 0.54
C LEU A 51 14.16 -4.22 -0.02
N ARG A 52 14.84 -4.71 -1.06
CA ARG A 52 15.89 -3.97 -1.76
C ARG A 52 15.54 -3.96 -3.24
N PHE A 53 15.46 -2.76 -3.82
CA PHE A 53 15.11 -2.55 -5.22
C PHE A 53 16.31 -2.00 -6.01
N HIS A 54 16.15 -1.90 -7.32
CA HIS A 54 17.15 -1.32 -8.23
C HIS A 54 16.52 -0.13 -8.99
N GLU A 55 17.31 0.86 -9.38
CA GLU A 55 16.88 2.05 -10.15
C GLU A 55 16.10 1.73 -11.43
N SER A 56 16.30 0.53 -11.98
CA SER A 56 15.61 0.02 -13.17
C SER A 56 14.26 -0.66 -12.87
N ASP A 57 13.84 -0.69 -11.61
CA ASP A 57 12.62 -1.36 -11.17
C ASP A 57 11.47 -0.36 -11.06
N ILE A 58 10.27 -0.85 -11.39
CA ILE A 58 9.01 -0.14 -11.20
C ILE A 58 8.22 -0.88 -10.13
N ILE A 59 7.92 -0.22 -9.01
CA ILE A 59 7.33 -0.87 -7.84
C ILE A 59 5.87 -0.42 -7.69
N VAL A 60 4.91 -1.32 -7.90
CA VAL A 60 3.53 -1.08 -7.48
C VAL A 60 3.38 -1.60 -6.07
N PHE A 61 3.27 -0.70 -5.09
CA PHE A 61 3.36 -1.05 -3.67
C PHE A 61 2.01 -0.90 -2.97
N GLY A 62 1.47 -2.02 -2.47
CA GLY A 62 0.11 -2.10 -1.94
C GLY A 62 -0.01 -2.42 -0.45
N THR A 63 -0.85 -1.67 0.27
CA THR A 63 -1.26 -2.03 1.64
C THR A 63 -2.76 -1.79 1.88
N PRO A 64 -3.44 -2.57 2.73
CA PRO A 64 -4.79 -2.23 3.18
C PRO A 64 -4.75 -1.04 4.15
N VAL A 65 -5.86 -0.33 4.28
CA VAL A 65 -6.02 0.79 5.21
C VAL A 65 -6.65 0.32 6.50
N TYR A 66 -5.94 0.48 7.62
CA TYR A 66 -6.44 0.17 8.96
C TYR A 66 -6.60 1.45 9.78
N ALA A 67 -7.85 1.80 10.11
CA ALA A 67 -8.19 3.02 10.83
C ALA A 67 -7.58 4.30 10.21
N GLY A 68 -7.66 4.40 8.88
CA GLY A 68 -7.22 5.59 8.14
C GLY A 68 -5.70 5.71 7.93
N ARG A 69 -4.94 4.64 8.18
CA ARG A 69 -3.47 4.62 8.15
C ARG A 69 -2.92 3.31 7.58
N VAL A 70 -1.62 3.29 7.27
CA VAL A 70 -0.87 2.06 6.97
C VAL A 70 -0.85 1.16 8.22
N PRO A 71 -1.00 -0.18 8.11
CA PRO A 71 -1.06 -1.05 9.28
C PRO A 71 0.18 -0.89 10.18
N ASN A 72 -0.03 -0.47 11.43
CA ASN A 72 1.03 -0.19 12.41
C ASN A 72 2.09 -1.28 12.55
N VAL A 73 1.66 -2.54 12.45
CA VAL A 73 2.53 -3.70 12.57
C VAL A 73 3.59 -3.76 11.46
N LEU A 74 3.33 -3.10 10.32
CA LEU A 74 4.23 -3.06 9.16
C LEU A 74 5.22 -1.90 9.23
N LEU A 75 4.97 -0.84 10.01
CA LEU A 75 5.79 0.38 9.95
C LEU A 75 7.27 0.12 10.18
N LYS A 76 7.63 -0.75 11.14
CA LYS A 76 9.05 -1.09 11.38
C LYS A 76 9.69 -1.75 10.17
N TYR A 77 8.96 -2.62 9.49
CA TYR A 77 9.42 -3.33 8.30
C TYR A 77 9.49 -2.40 7.09
N LEU A 78 8.47 -1.57 6.88
CA LEU A 78 8.44 -0.62 5.77
C LEU A 78 9.52 0.46 5.89
N ASN A 79 9.86 0.88 7.10
CA ASN A 79 10.97 1.80 7.33
C ASN A 79 12.36 1.18 7.09
N SER A 80 12.48 -0.13 6.80
CA SER A 80 13.75 -0.75 6.41
C SER A 80 13.87 -0.97 4.90
N ILE A 81 12.94 -0.45 4.08
CA ILE A 81 13.02 -0.53 2.62
C ILE A 81 14.24 0.24 2.11
N GLU A 82 14.94 -0.34 1.14
CA GLU A 82 16.03 0.28 0.39
C GLU A 82 15.63 0.38 -1.10
N GLY A 83 15.19 1.57 -1.50
CA GLY A 83 14.62 1.85 -2.82
C GLY A 83 15.64 1.93 -3.94
N ASN A 84 16.85 2.43 -3.66
CA ASN A 84 17.94 2.61 -4.62
C ASN A 84 17.45 3.27 -5.93
N ASP A 85 16.73 4.37 -5.80
CA ASP A 85 16.18 5.18 -6.91
C ASP A 85 15.16 4.47 -7.80
N ALA A 86 14.59 3.34 -7.36
CA ALA A 86 13.46 2.71 -8.04
C ALA A 86 12.24 3.65 -8.05
N ILE A 87 11.44 3.61 -9.13
CA ILE A 87 10.18 4.35 -9.16
C ILE A 87 9.07 3.55 -8.47
N ALA A 88 8.12 4.25 -7.86
CA ALA A 88 7.03 3.64 -7.11
C ALA A 88 5.66 4.18 -7.47
N VAL A 89 4.66 3.31 -7.30
CA VAL A 89 3.23 3.61 -7.39
C VAL A 89 2.57 3.10 -6.10
N PRO A 90 2.46 3.93 -5.05
CA PRO A 90 1.73 3.57 -3.84
C PRO A 90 0.25 3.34 -4.13
N VAL A 91 -0.27 2.23 -3.61
CA VAL A 91 -1.67 1.82 -3.72
C VAL A 91 -2.22 1.45 -2.35
N VAL A 92 -3.38 2.00 -1.97
CA VAL A 92 -4.07 1.60 -0.74
C VAL A 92 -5.46 1.04 -1.01
N LEU A 93 -5.88 0.05 -0.22
CA LEU A 93 -7.24 -0.48 -0.27
C LEU A 93 -7.98 -0.24 1.03
N TYR A 94 -9.17 0.35 0.96
CA TYR A 94 -9.97 0.70 2.13
C TYR A 94 -11.39 0.12 2.02
N GLY A 95 -11.98 -0.23 3.16
CA GLY A 95 -13.34 -0.77 3.21
C GLY A 95 -14.38 0.34 3.35
N ASN A 96 -14.71 0.96 2.21
CA ASN A 96 -15.85 1.83 1.91
C ASN A 96 -16.15 3.06 2.80
N ARG A 97 -15.34 3.35 3.83
CA ARG A 97 -15.50 4.54 4.67
C ARG A 97 -14.64 5.69 4.15
N ASP A 98 -13.34 5.57 4.35
CA ASP A 98 -12.33 6.53 3.90
C ASP A 98 -10.95 5.86 4.00
N TYR A 99 -9.99 6.33 3.23
CA TYR A 99 -8.58 5.97 3.36
C TYR A 99 -7.79 6.97 4.25
N ASP A 100 -8.39 8.12 4.60
CA ASP A 100 -7.81 9.19 5.43
C ASP A 100 -6.35 9.51 5.02
N ASP A 101 -5.38 9.24 5.90
CA ASP A 101 -3.98 9.59 5.73
C ASP A 101 -3.13 8.41 5.19
N ALA A 102 -3.75 7.26 4.90
CA ALA A 102 -3.00 6.04 4.57
C ALA A 102 -2.19 6.16 3.28
N LEU A 103 -2.75 6.83 2.26
CA LEU A 103 -2.07 6.97 0.97
C LEU A 103 -0.89 7.95 1.05
N ILE A 104 -1.07 9.09 1.73
CA ILE A 104 0.01 10.06 1.98
C ILE A 104 1.12 9.44 2.84
N GLU A 105 0.74 8.69 3.88
CA GLU A 105 1.70 7.98 4.72
C GLU A 105 2.49 6.94 3.93
N LEU A 106 1.81 6.11 3.12
CA LEU A 106 2.50 5.10 2.32
C LEU A 106 3.47 5.76 1.32
N ARG A 107 3.04 6.83 0.65
CA ARG A 107 3.89 7.63 -0.24
C ARG A 107 5.14 8.11 0.48
N ASP A 108 4.98 8.77 1.63
CA ASP A 108 6.09 9.33 2.39
C ASP A 108 7.05 8.26 2.94
N ILE A 109 6.53 7.07 3.30
CA ILE A 109 7.35 5.93 3.71
C ILE A 109 8.22 5.43 2.55
N LEU A 110 7.67 5.31 1.34
CA LEU A 110 8.42 4.85 0.17
C LEU A 110 9.47 5.88 -0.26
N GLU A 111 9.11 7.16 -0.27
CA GLU A 111 10.03 8.28 -0.52
C GLU A 111 11.21 8.28 0.45
N LYS A 112 10.91 8.13 1.74
CA LYS A 112 11.96 8.01 2.78
C LYS A 112 12.84 6.78 2.59
N GLY A 113 12.30 5.71 2.02
CA GLY A 113 13.04 4.50 1.64
C GLY A 113 13.92 4.68 0.40
N GLY A 114 13.89 5.84 -0.28
CA GLY A 114 14.66 6.09 -1.50
C GLY A 114 13.99 5.57 -2.78
N LEU A 115 12.66 5.47 -2.79
CA LEU A 115 11.88 5.27 -4.02
C LEU A 115 11.26 6.60 -4.48
N HIS A 116 11.01 6.76 -5.78
CA HIS A 116 10.43 7.97 -6.36
C HIS A 116 8.98 7.73 -6.81
N THR A 117 8.01 8.34 -6.13
CA THR A 117 6.59 8.08 -6.36
C THR A 117 6.02 8.92 -7.50
N VAL A 118 5.65 8.25 -8.60
CA VAL A 118 5.23 8.91 -9.84
C VAL A 118 3.72 8.99 -10.01
N ALA A 119 2.98 8.11 -9.36
CA ALA A 119 1.54 8.04 -9.38
C ALA A 119 1.04 7.35 -8.10
N ALA A 120 -0.22 7.53 -7.75
CA ALA A 120 -0.79 6.92 -6.55
C ALA A 120 -2.27 6.61 -6.77
N ALA A 121 -2.79 5.59 -6.08
CA ALA A 121 -4.20 5.25 -6.17
C ALA A 121 -4.77 4.68 -4.86
N ALA A 122 -6.06 4.92 -4.64
CA ALA A 122 -6.84 4.27 -3.60
C ALA A 122 -7.98 3.51 -4.24
N PHE A 123 -8.17 2.25 -3.84
CA PHE A 123 -9.23 1.37 -4.33
C PHE A 123 -10.13 0.90 -3.19
N ILE A 124 -11.40 0.64 -3.51
CA ILE A 124 -12.31 0.03 -2.57
C ILE A 124 -12.01 -1.48 -2.55
N GLY A 125 -11.83 -2.02 -1.35
CA GLY A 125 -11.67 -3.45 -1.12
C GLY A 125 -12.63 -3.94 -0.04
N GLU A 126 -12.91 -5.24 -0.06
CA GLU A 126 -13.73 -5.88 0.98
C GLU A 126 -13.15 -5.62 2.38
N HIS A 127 -14.01 -5.15 3.28
CA HIS A 127 -13.62 -4.83 4.65
C HIS A 127 -13.43 -6.11 5.47
N SER A 128 -12.28 -6.29 6.11
CA SER A 128 -11.98 -7.50 6.91
C SER A 128 -12.92 -7.71 8.12
N PHE A 129 -13.62 -6.66 8.56
CA PHE A 129 -14.57 -6.69 9.68
C PHE A 129 -16.07 -6.55 9.30
N SER A 130 -16.44 -6.32 8.04
CA SER A 130 -17.85 -6.17 7.64
C SER A 130 -18.18 -7.05 6.45
N TYR A 131 -19.11 -8.00 6.64
CA TYR A 131 -19.62 -8.87 5.58
C TYR A 131 -20.65 -8.21 4.65
N VAL A 132 -20.94 -6.91 4.85
CA VAL A 132 -22.01 -6.19 4.14
C VAL A 132 -21.48 -5.00 3.35
N LEU A 133 -20.50 -4.26 3.89
CA LEU A 133 -19.95 -3.07 3.23
C LEU A 133 -18.75 -3.43 2.34
N ALA A 134 -18.80 -3.03 1.06
CA ALA A 134 -17.82 -3.39 0.02
C ALA A 134 -17.64 -4.90 -0.20
N LYS A 135 -18.68 -5.69 0.07
CA LYS A 135 -18.70 -7.12 -0.24
C LYS A 135 -18.41 -7.35 -1.73
N ASP A 136 -17.59 -8.36 -2.03
CA ASP A 136 -17.19 -8.76 -3.39
C ASP A 136 -16.37 -7.71 -4.16
N ARG A 137 -15.88 -6.66 -3.48
CA ARG A 137 -14.99 -5.63 -4.05
C ARG A 137 -13.52 -5.97 -3.77
N PRO A 138 -12.59 -5.84 -4.72
CA PRO A 138 -12.78 -5.19 -6.02
C PRO A 138 -13.52 -6.06 -7.04
N ASP A 139 -14.53 -5.46 -7.67
CA ASP A 139 -15.36 -6.05 -8.74
C ASP A 139 -14.79 -5.74 -10.13
N GLU A 140 -15.49 -6.13 -11.19
CA GLU A 140 -15.01 -5.91 -12.57
C GLU A 140 -14.85 -4.42 -12.92
N GLU A 141 -15.68 -3.53 -12.34
CA GLU A 141 -15.57 -2.09 -12.58
C GLU A 141 -14.31 -1.53 -11.91
N ASP A 142 -13.97 -1.99 -10.69
CA ASP A 142 -12.70 -1.65 -10.05
C ASP A 142 -11.50 -2.16 -10.84
N MET A 143 -11.57 -3.40 -11.34
CA MET A 143 -10.50 -3.97 -12.15
C MET A 143 -10.29 -3.19 -13.45
N GLN A 144 -11.36 -2.70 -14.07
CA GLN A 144 -11.28 -1.86 -15.25
C GLN A 144 -10.62 -0.50 -14.92
N LYS A 145 -11.02 0.14 -13.81
CA LYS A 145 -10.37 1.38 -13.33
C LYS A 145 -8.89 1.17 -13.02
N ALA A 146 -8.52 0.01 -12.45
CA ALA A 146 -7.12 -0.34 -12.18
C ALA A 146 -6.30 -0.45 -13.47
N LYS A 147 -6.83 -1.07 -14.51
CA LYS A 147 -6.18 -1.17 -15.83
C LYS A 147 -6.06 0.19 -16.53
N GLU A 148 -7.09 1.03 -16.45
CA GLU A 148 -7.07 2.39 -17.01
C GLU A 148 -6.07 3.30 -16.29
N PHE A 149 -6.01 3.21 -14.97
CA PHE A 149 -4.99 3.88 -14.18
C PHE A 149 -3.59 3.41 -14.58
N ALA A 150 -3.37 2.09 -14.63
CA ALA A 150 -2.10 1.51 -15.04
C ALA A 150 -1.67 1.94 -16.46
N ALA A 151 -2.62 2.10 -17.37
CA ALA A 151 -2.36 2.61 -18.72
C ALA A 151 -1.75 4.02 -18.68
N LYS A 152 -2.36 4.92 -17.91
CA LYS A 152 -1.89 6.31 -17.74
C LYS A 152 -0.54 6.36 -17.04
N VAL A 153 -0.30 5.48 -16.08
CA VAL A 153 1.00 5.35 -15.42
C VAL A 153 2.08 4.95 -16.43
N ALA A 154 1.83 3.93 -17.25
CA ALA A 154 2.79 3.50 -18.27
C ALA A 154 3.06 4.60 -19.31
N GLU A 155 2.06 5.37 -19.70
CA GLU A 155 2.22 6.54 -20.58
C GLU A 155 3.10 7.61 -19.94
N LYS A 156 2.79 8.02 -18.70
CA LYS A 156 3.61 8.97 -17.93
C LYS A 156 5.06 8.51 -17.81
N ILE A 157 5.29 7.20 -17.62
CA ILE A 157 6.62 6.61 -17.53
C ILE A 157 7.39 6.69 -18.86
N LYS A 158 6.72 6.53 -20.00
CA LYS A 158 7.35 6.65 -21.32
C LYS A 158 7.72 8.10 -21.65
N ASP A 159 6.88 9.04 -21.22
CA ASP A 159 7.00 10.45 -21.61
C ASP A 159 7.94 11.25 -20.70
N THR A 160 8.36 10.70 -19.56
CA THR A 160 9.26 11.40 -18.63
C THR A 160 10.71 10.93 -18.82
N SER A 161 11.61 11.88 -19.07
CA SER A 161 13.03 11.61 -19.30
C SER A 161 13.83 11.40 -18.01
N ASP A 162 13.46 12.11 -16.94
CA ASP A 162 14.09 12.06 -15.62
C ASP A 162 13.05 11.83 -14.53
N MET A 163 12.96 10.59 -14.04
CA MET A 163 12.00 10.21 -13.00
C MET A 163 12.45 10.62 -11.59
N VAL A 164 13.77 10.74 -11.37
CA VAL A 164 14.35 11.01 -10.05
C VAL A 164 14.20 12.49 -9.71
N ALA A 165 14.18 13.36 -10.72
CA ALA A 165 13.93 14.78 -10.53
C ALA A 165 12.45 15.13 -10.30
N LEU A 166 11.52 14.17 -10.43
CA LEU A 166 10.11 14.43 -10.17
C LEU A 166 9.88 14.68 -8.69
N GLN A 167 9.03 15.66 -8.40
CA GLN A 167 8.48 15.77 -7.06
C GLN A 167 7.59 14.54 -6.77
N PRO A 168 7.56 14.08 -5.51
CA PRO A 168 6.65 13.01 -5.10
C PRO A 168 5.21 13.34 -5.49
N VAL A 169 4.45 12.34 -5.94
CA VAL A 169 3.08 12.53 -6.39
C VAL A 169 2.21 13.17 -5.30
N GLU A 170 1.44 14.20 -5.68
CA GLU A 170 0.46 14.81 -4.78
C GLU A 170 -0.71 13.87 -4.49
N VAL A 171 -1.03 13.70 -3.21
CA VAL A 171 -2.12 12.83 -2.72
C VAL A 171 -2.85 13.50 -1.57
N ASN A 172 -4.12 13.15 -1.38
CA ASN A 172 -4.92 13.62 -0.26
C ASN A 172 -4.43 13.03 1.07
N GLY A 173 -4.63 13.80 2.16
CA GLY A 173 -4.32 13.42 3.54
C GLY A 173 -3.67 14.58 4.31
N ILE A 174 -3.54 14.43 5.63
CA ILE A 174 -2.78 15.38 6.45
C ILE A 174 -1.29 15.06 6.31
N PRO A 175 -0.43 15.99 5.86
CA PRO A 175 1.01 15.74 5.78
C PRO A 175 1.62 15.58 7.18
N TYR A 176 2.81 14.99 7.26
CA TYR A 176 3.48 14.76 8.54
C TYR A 176 3.54 16.05 9.42
N PRO A 177 3.15 15.98 10.71
CA PRO A 177 2.73 14.78 11.44
C PRO A 177 1.27 14.35 11.15
N TYR A 178 1.10 13.10 10.66
CA TYR A 178 -0.22 12.51 10.35
C TYR A 178 -1.12 12.41 11.58
N ARG A 179 -2.44 12.24 11.39
CA ARG A 179 -3.38 11.98 12.50
C ARG A 179 -2.93 10.73 13.25
N GLY A 180 -2.85 10.80 14.58
CA GLY A 180 -2.45 9.66 15.41
C GLY A 180 -3.32 8.42 15.15
N TYR A 181 -2.71 7.23 15.26
CA TYR A 181 -3.46 5.98 15.20
C TYR A 181 -4.53 5.91 16.31
N TYR A 182 -5.63 5.21 16.04
CA TYR A 182 -6.63 4.94 17.06
C TYR A 182 -5.98 4.31 18.30
N GLN A 183 -6.08 5.01 19.42
CA GLN A 183 -5.71 4.49 20.74
C GLN A 183 -7.00 4.13 21.46
N PRO A 184 -7.23 2.84 21.80
CA PRO A 184 -8.35 2.48 22.64
C PRO A 184 -8.22 3.22 23.98
N LYS A 185 -9.35 3.71 24.49
CA LYS A 185 -9.41 4.47 25.74
C LYS A 185 -10.17 3.68 26.80
N ASP A 186 -9.80 3.85 28.06
CA ASP A 186 -10.59 3.36 29.19
C ASP A 186 -11.91 4.17 29.34
N ARG A 187 -12.73 3.79 30.32
CA ARG A 187 -13.99 4.49 30.65
C ARG A 187 -13.79 5.95 31.06
N ASN A 188 -12.56 6.35 31.39
CA ASN A 188 -12.19 7.70 31.82
C ASN A 188 -11.49 8.50 30.70
N GLY A 189 -11.36 7.93 29.49
CA GLY A 189 -10.75 8.58 28.34
C GLY A 189 -9.23 8.48 28.25
N ASN A 190 -8.56 7.72 29.14
CA ASN A 190 -7.12 7.53 29.11
C ASN A 190 -6.73 6.43 28.10
N PRO A 191 -5.63 6.59 27.33
CA PRO A 191 -5.14 5.54 26.43
C PRO A 191 -4.81 4.24 27.18
N ILE A 192 -5.27 3.10 26.65
CA ILE A 192 -4.96 1.76 27.18
C ILE A 192 -4.22 0.91 26.15
N ASP A 193 -3.23 0.11 26.58
CA ASP A 193 -2.60 -0.91 25.74
C ASP A 193 -3.32 -2.25 25.90
N ILE A 194 -4.24 -2.54 24.99
CA ILE A 194 -5.05 -3.76 25.00
C ILE A 194 -4.22 -5.05 24.81
N ARG A 195 -2.95 -4.96 24.34
CA ARG A 195 -2.07 -6.14 24.24
C ARG A 195 -1.63 -6.67 25.61
N LYS A 196 -1.76 -5.87 26.67
CA LYS A 196 -1.47 -6.27 28.05
C LYS A 196 -2.71 -6.71 28.83
N ALA A 197 -3.90 -6.57 28.25
CA ALA A 197 -5.12 -6.98 28.92
C ALA A 197 -5.22 -8.52 28.89
N LYS A 198 -5.09 -9.15 30.05
CA LYS A 198 -5.48 -10.56 30.20
C LYS A 198 -7.00 -10.65 30.04
N PRO A 199 -7.53 -11.58 29.22
CA PRO A 199 -8.95 -11.86 29.21
C PRO A 199 -9.38 -12.24 30.63
N LEU A 200 -10.38 -11.55 31.18
CA LEU A 200 -11.13 -12.04 32.32
C LEU A 200 -12.18 -13.00 31.75
N THR A 201 -11.78 -14.23 31.42
CA THR A 201 -12.74 -15.31 31.28
C THR A 201 -13.19 -15.67 32.68
N SER A 202 -14.45 -15.41 33.01
CA SER A 202 -15.08 -16.07 34.14
C SER A 202 -15.18 -17.56 33.80
N ASP A 203 -14.33 -18.37 34.41
CA ASP A 203 -14.54 -19.82 34.50
C ASP A 203 -15.75 -20.05 35.40
N ASN A 204 -16.95 -19.83 34.87
CA ASN A 204 -18.16 -20.39 35.44
C ASN A 204 -18.48 -21.65 34.64
N SER A 205 -17.92 -22.75 35.16
CA SER A 205 -18.51 -24.10 35.31
C SER A 205 -19.48 -24.60 34.24
#